data_AF-A0A538KXP2-F1
#
_entry.id   AF-A0A538KXP2-F1
#
_cell.length_a   1.000
_cell.length_b   1.000
_cell.length_c   1.000
_cell.angle_alpha   90.00
_cell.angle_beta   90.00
_cell.angle_gamma   90.00
#
_symmetry.space_group_name_H-M   'P 1'
#
loop_
_entity.id
_entity.type
_entity.pdbx_description
1 polymer ?
#
loop_
_entity_poly.entity_id
_entity_poly.type
_entity_poly.pdbx_seq_one_letter_code
_entity_poly.pdbx_strand_id
1 'polypeptide(L)'
;MLRLKALATLAAIAMLAVPTARAEQPHPFAGHRQVTVMSQNLYLGTDLNPIFAAANPFALFAAVGAAWGQVQANDFPARAQVIANEIAAAKPDLVGLQEATLYRTDFPPDGPATPAATVAYDYVALLVDALAARGLAYEPVSVFTGTDVELPAGLPPTLDVRFTDRIALLVRTDEKTADLKLSNARSGTYPTALRVNTAVGQLTAPRGWTSVDVKIRGKTFRFVNTHLEAFSATVTCRRWSWATSTPAPDSISAPTGSCSRAASRMPGRAAPG
;
A
#
# COMPACT_ATOMS: atom_id res chain seq x y z
N MET A 1 73.24 -60.54 44.77
CA MET A 1 71.89 -60.26 44.25
C MET A 1 71.30 -59.08 45.03
N LEU A 2 71.28 -57.87 44.49
CA LEU A 2 70.31 -56.81 44.84
C LEU A 2 70.44 -55.68 43.80
N ARG A 3 69.38 -55.45 43.01
CA ARG A 3 69.31 -54.44 41.95
C ARG A 3 68.72 -53.15 42.53
N LEU A 4 69.47 -52.05 42.51
CA LEU A 4 68.96 -50.69 42.78
C LEU A 4 68.03 -50.28 41.63
N LYS A 5 66.75 -50.01 41.92
CA LYS A 5 65.82 -49.38 40.96
C LYS A 5 65.66 -47.91 41.32
N ALA A 6 65.99 -47.04 40.36
CA ALA A 6 65.70 -45.62 40.40
C ALA A 6 64.18 -45.39 40.34
N LEU A 7 63.64 -44.57 41.25
CA LEU A 7 62.29 -44.01 41.13
C LEU A 7 62.38 -42.68 40.38
N ALA A 8 61.76 -42.63 39.20
CA ALA A 8 61.46 -41.38 38.50
C ALA A 8 60.04 -40.94 38.90
N THR A 9 59.91 -39.75 39.47
CA THR A 9 58.64 -39.14 39.87
C THR A 9 58.00 -38.46 38.66
N LEU A 10 56.86 -38.98 38.18
CA LEU A 10 56.00 -38.28 37.21
C LEU A 10 55.03 -37.36 37.97
N ALA A 11 55.15 -36.05 37.76
CA ALA A 11 54.14 -35.08 38.18
C ALA A 11 53.03 -35.02 37.12
N ALA A 12 51.82 -35.45 37.46
CA ALA A 12 50.64 -35.33 36.61
C ALA A 12 49.97 -33.95 36.83
N ILE A 13 49.98 -33.10 35.82
CA ILE A 13 49.23 -31.84 35.80
C ILE A 13 47.79 -32.17 35.39
N ALA A 14 46.84 -32.07 36.33
CA ALA A 14 45.42 -32.16 36.04
C ALA A 14 44.92 -30.82 35.50
N MET A 15 44.66 -30.74 34.18
CA MET A 15 43.92 -29.61 33.60
C MET A 15 42.44 -29.75 33.98
N LEU A 16 41.94 -28.88 34.86
CA LEU A 16 40.51 -28.70 35.06
C LEU A 16 39.89 -28.06 33.80
N ALA A 17 39.15 -28.84 33.04
CA ALA A 17 38.27 -28.34 32.00
C ALA A 17 37.09 -27.60 32.67
N VAL A 18 37.09 -26.27 32.61
CA VAL A 18 35.94 -25.45 32.99
C VAL A 18 34.91 -25.59 31.87
N PRO A 19 33.69 -26.12 32.12
CA PRO A 19 32.66 -26.13 31.11
C PRO A 19 32.21 -24.68 30.87
N THR A 20 32.56 -24.12 29.72
CA THR A 20 31.99 -22.87 29.24
C THR A 20 30.56 -23.14 28.78
N ALA A 21 29.63 -23.21 29.74
CA ALA A 21 28.21 -23.15 29.45
C ALA A 21 27.91 -21.78 28.82
N ARG A 22 27.94 -21.72 27.49
CA ARG A 22 27.45 -20.58 26.73
C ARG A 22 25.94 -20.59 26.89
N ALA A 23 25.43 -19.81 27.85
CA ALA A 23 24.02 -19.50 27.93
C ALA A 23 23.63 -18.84 26.60
N GLU A 24 23.02 -19.61 25.72
CA GLU A 24 22.43 -19.11 24.49
C GLU A 24 21.30 -18.18 24.93
N GLN A 25 21.59 -16.88 24.92
CA GLN A 25 20.64 -15.84 25.30
C GLN A 25 19.35 -16.11 24.54
N PRO A 26 18.20 -16.30 25.22
CA PRO A 26 16.94 -16.61 24.58
C PRO A 26 16.73 -15.60 23.46
N HIS A 27 16.81 -16.05 22.21
CA HIS A 27 16.52 -15.17 21.10
C HIS A 27 15.05 -14.80 21.24
N PRO A 28 14.70 -13.50 21.42
CA PRO A 28 13.31 -13.07 21.68
C PRO A 28 12.33 -13.41 20.54
N PHE A 29 12.84 -14.07 19.49
CA PHE A 29 12.18 -14.40 18.25
C PHE A 29 12.32 -15.89 17.86
N ALA A 30 12.51 -16.81 18.82
CA ALA A 30 12.48 -18.25 18.54
C ALA A 30 11.11 -18.68 17.94
N GLY A 31 11.12 -19.59 16.96
CA GLY A 31 9.91 -20.14 16.30
C GLY A 31 9.61 -19.58 14.89
N HIS A 32 8.50 -20.01 14.30
CA HIS A 32 8.01 -19.51 13.01
C HIS A 32 7.21 -18.21 13.21
N ARG A 33 7.56 -17.14 12.47
CA ARG A 33 6.75 -15.92 12.37
C ARG A 33 6.14 -15.83 10.98
N GLN A 34 4.84 -15.58 10.93
CA GLN A 34 4.13 -15.23 9.71
C GLN A 34 4.08 -13.70 9.60
N VAL A 35 4.30 -13.18 8.40
CA VAL A 35 4.03 -11.77 8.10
C VAL A 35 2.57 -11.65 7.69
N THR A 36 1.87 -10.74 8.33
CA THR A 36 0.45 -10.46 8.08
C THR A 36 0.31 -9.20 7.24
N VAL A 37 -0.59 -9.24 6.27
CA VAL A 37 -0.83 -8.13 5.35
C VAL A 37 -2.31 -7.83 5.26
N MET A 38 -2.66 -6.57 4.99
CA MET A 38 -4.03 -6.12 4.79
C MET A 38 -4.09 -5.20 3.57
N SER A 39 -5.16 -5.27 2.80
CA SER A 39 -5.46 -4.33 1.71
C SER A 39 -6.76 -3.62 2.01
N GLN A 40 -6.78 -2.30 1.82
CA GLN A 40 -7.94 -1.45 2.08
C GLN A 40 -8.08 -0.38 0.99
N ASN A 41 -9.23 -0.34 0.34
CA ASN A 41 -9.64 0.80 -0.47
C ASN A 41 -10.42 1.76 0.44
N LEU A 42 -9.92 2.99 0.61
CA LEU A 42 -10.49 3.95 1.55
C LEU A 42 -11.76 4.64 1.02
N TYR A 43 -12.06 4.48 -0.28
CA TYR A 43 -13.10 5.17 -1.02
C TYR A 43 -12.94 6.69 -0.99
N LEU A 44 -12.71 7.29 -2.15
CA LEU A 44 -12.44 8.72 -2.31
C LEU A 44 -13.55 9.63 -1.75
N GLY A 45 -14.78 9.13 -1.61
CA GLY A 45 -15.84 9.76 -0.83
C GLY A 45 -16.97 10.41 -1.66
N THR A 46 -16.96 10.26 -2.97
CA THR A 46 -18.00 10.78 -3.88
C THR A 46 -18.09 9.95 -5.16
N ASP A 47 -19.21 10.06 -5.88
CA ASP A 47 -19.25 9.64 -7.29
C ASP A 47 -18.67 10.75 -8.19
N LEU A 48 -17.76 10.38 -9.10
CA LEU A 48 -17.12 11.30 -10.04
C LEU A 48 -17.82 11.33 -11.41
N ASN A 49 -18.72 10.39 -11.70
CA ASN A 49 -19.39 10.31 -13.00
C ASN A 49 -20.10 11.62 -13.42
N PRO A 50 -20.79 12.35 -12.52
CA PRO A 50 -21.43 13.62 -12.89
C PRO A 50 -20.44 14.68 -13.39
N ILE A 51 -19.20 14.69 -12.88
CA ILE A 51 -18.16 15.63 -13.31
C ILE A 51 -17.74 15.32 -14.75
N PHE A 52 -17.55 14.03 -15.08
CA PHE A 52 -17.17 13.61 -16.43
C PHE A 52 -18.30 13.71 -17.45
N ALA A 53 -19.56 13.60 -17.01
CA ALA A 53 -20.74 13.73 -17.85
C ALA A 53 -21.15 15.19 -18.12
N ALA A 54 -20.54 16.16 -17.43
CA ALA A 54 -20.90 17.56 -17.55
C ALA A 54 -20.63 18.10 -18.98
N ALA A 55 -21.65 18.71 -19.58
CA ALA A 55 -21.61 19.16 -20.98
C ALA A 55 -20.89 20.50 -21.19
N ASN A 56 -20.72 21.30 -20.13
CA ASN A 56 -20.09 22.63 -20.19
C ASN A 56 -19.47 23.00 -18.83
N PRO A 57 -18.61 24.04 -18.77
CA PRO A 57 -17.91 24.40 -17.53
C PRO A 57 -18.83 24.73 -16.35
N PHE A 58 -19.99 25.39 -16.58
CA PHE A 58 -20.92 25.72 -15.49
C PHE A 58 -21.53 24.47 -14.87
N ALA A 59 -21.96 23.51 -15.70
CA ALA A 59 -22.45 22.22 -15.22
C ALA A 59 -21.35 21.42 -14.51
N LEU A 60 -20.10 21.52 -14.98
CA LEU A 60 -18.95 20.88 -14.36
C LEU A 60 -18.68 21.45 -12.97
N PHE A 61 -18.64 22.77 -12.79
CA PHE A 61 -18.43 23.39 -11.47
C PHE A 61 -19.57 23.08 -10.50
N ALA A 62 -20.82 23.05 -10.97
CA ALA A 62 -21.95 22.58 -10.16
C ALA A 62 -21.77 21.12 -9.71
N ALA A 63 -21.30 20.23 -10.61
CA ALA A 63 -21.02 18.84 -10.28
C ALA A 63 -19.84 18.69 -9.30
N VAL A 64 -18.79 19.50 -9.43
CA VAL A 64 -17.67 19.55 -8.47
C VAL A 64 -18.16 20.00 -7.09
N GLY A 65 -19.03 21.02 -7.03
CA GLY A 65 -19.65 21.46 -5.78
C GLY A 65 -20.50 20.36 -5.12
N ALA A 66 -21.30 19.64 -5.90
CA ALA A 66 -22.08 18.51 -5.40
C ALA A 66 -21.18 17.36 -4.89
N ALA A 67 -20.12 17.04 -5.64
CA ALA A 67 -19.13 16.02 -5.26
C ALA A 67 -18.38 16.41 -3.97
N TRP A 68 -18.03 17.69 -3.83
CA TRP A 68 -17.44 18.20 -2.59
C TRP A 68 -18.37 18.06 -1.39
N GLY A 69 -19.66 18.37 -1.57
CA GLY A 69 -20.67 18.11 -0.54
C GLY A 69 -20.79 16.64 -0.16
N GLN A 70 -20.67 15.72 -1.12
CA GLN A 70 -20.64 14.27 -0.85
C GLN A 70 -19.40 13.85 -0.05
N VAL A 71 -18.22 14.37 -0.40
CA VAL A 71 -16.97 14.11 0.35
C VAL A 71 -17.12 14.53 1.81
N GLN A 72 -17.67 15.73 2.05
CA GLN A 72 -17.93 16.23 3.40
C GLN A 72 -18.95 15.36 4.15
N ALA A 73 -20.04 14.97 3.49
CA ALA A 73 -21.09 14.14 4.09
C ALA A 73 -20.65 12.68 4.35
N ASN A 74 -19.70 12.16 3.58
CA ASN A 74 -19.11 10.84 3.80
C ASN A 74 -18.25 10.78 5.07
N ASP A 75 -17.81 11.93 5.60
CA ASP A 75 -17.10 12.08 6.88
C ASP A 75 -15.95 11.08 7.03
N PHE A 76 -14.92 11.25 6.20
CA PHE A 76 -13.75 10.38 6.29
C PHE A 76 -13.07 10.38 7.66
N PRO A 77 -12.97 11.49 8.43
CA PRO A 77 -12.47 11.45 9.79
C PRO A 77 -13.20 10.42 10.68
N ALA A 78 -14.54 10.34 10.63
CA ALA A 78 -15.29 9.31 11.34
C ALA A 78 -15.04 7.89 10.78
N ARG A 79 -15.00 7.74 9.45
CA ARG A 79 -14.69 6.45 8.81
C ARG A 79 -13.28 5.94 9.13
N ALA A 80 -12.30 6.83 9.22
CA ALA A 80 -10.93 6.52 9.59
C ALA A 80 -10.86 5.88 10.99
N GLN A 81 -11.72 6.28 11.92
CA GLN A 81 -11.83 5.62 13.23
C GLN A 81 -12.29 4.17 13.12
N VAL A 82 -13.27 3.89 12.26
CA VAL A 82 -13.78 2.54 12.05
C VAL A 82 -12.71 1.66 11.38
N ILE A 83 -12.06 2.17 10.34
CA ILE A 83 -10.98 1.47 9.64
C ILE A 83 -9.79 1.23 10.58
N ALA A 84 -9.44 2.20 11.43
CA ALA A 84 -8.42 2.02 12.45
C ALA A 84 -8.79 0.93 13.48
N ASN A 85 -10.07 0.75 13.81
CA ASN A 85 -10.50 -0.37 14.65
C ASN A 85 -10.29 -1.72 13.96
N GLU A 86 -10.57 -1.83 12.65
CA GLU A 86 -10.34 -3.04 11.87
C GLU A 86 -8.84 -3.40 11.83
N ILE A 87 -8.00 -2.41 11.51
CA ILE A 87 -6.54 -2.58 11.52
C ILE A 87 -6.05 -2.91 12.94
N ALA A 88 -6.61 -2.29 13.98
CA ALA A 88 -6.22 -2.56 15.37
C ALA A 88 -6.61 -3.95 15.86
N ALA A 89 -7.71 -4.51 15.34
CA ALA A 89 -8.11 -5.88 15.64
C ALA A 89 -7.20 -6.89 14.93
N ALA A 90 -6.88 -6.67 13.65
CA ALA A 90 -6.07 -7.58 12.84
C ALA A 90 -4.55 -7.44 13.09
N LYS A 91 -4.09 -6.24 13.45
CA LYS A 91 -2.69 -5.85 13.66
C LYS A 91 -1.73 -6.30 12.54
N PRO A 92 -2.07 -6.08 11.25
CA PRO A 92 -1.23 -6.50 10.15
C PRO A 92 0.16 -5.85 10.22
N ASP A 93 1.22 -6.55 9.82
CA ASP A 93 2.56 -5.97 9.74
C ASP A 93 2.65 -4.93 8.59
N LEU A 94 1.92 -5.15 7.49
CA LEU A 94 1.88 -4.28 6.30
C LEU A 94 0.44 -3.98 5.88
N VAL A 95 0.14 -2.74 5.50
CA VAL A 95 -1.17 -2.33 4.97
C VAL A 95 -1.01 -1.63 3.63
N GLY A 96 -1.65 -2.16 2.59
CA GLY A 96 -1.80 -1.49 1.30
C GLY A 96 -3.09 -0.68 1.25
N LEU A 97 -2.97 0.64 1.03
CA LEU A 97 -4.10 1.56 0.92
C LEU A 97 -4.30 2.00 -0.54
N GLN A 98 -5.52 1.92 -1.05
CA GLN A 98 -5.96 2.51 -2.31
C GLN A 98 -6.98 3.62 -2.06
N GLU A 99 -7.11 4.56 -3.01
CA GLU A 99 -7.91 5.78 -2.86
C GLU A 99 -7.58 6.53 -1.56
N ALA A 100 -6.29 6.62 -1.25
CA ALA A 100 -5.78 7.30 -0.06
C ALA A 100 -5.75 8.81 -0.26
N THR A 101 -6.89 9.36 -0.65
CA THR A 101 -7.04 10.69 -1.23
C THR A 101 -6.50 11.81 -0.35
N LEU A 102 -5.98 12.84 -1.01
CA LEU A 102 -5.71 14.14 -0.42
C LEU A 102 -6.63 15.17 -1.07
N TYR A 103 -7.45 15.82 -0.27
CA TYR A 103 -8.26 16.98 -0.65
C TYR A 103 -7.63 18.25 -0.11
N ARG A 104 -7.45 19.22 -1.00
CA ARG A 104 -7.03 20.58 -0.67
C ARG A 104 -8.03 21.58 -1.23
N THR A 105 -8.05 22.77 -0.65
CA THR A 105 -8.97 23.84 -1.02
C THR A 105 -8.27 25.18 -1.09
N ASP A 106 -8.87 26.13 -1.81
CA ASP A 106 -8.46 27.53 -1.78
C ASP A 106 -9.66 28.48 -1.84
N PHE A 107 -9.48 29.68 -1.28
CA PHE A 107 -10.47 30.74 -1.26
C PHE A 107 -9.80 32.13 -1.26
N PRO A 108 -10.25 33.08 -2.10
CA PRO A 108 -11.33 32.98 -3.10
C PRO A 108 -10.95 32.07 -4.28
N PRO A 109 -11.93 31.49 -5.01
CA PRO A 109 -11.62 30.65 -6.14
C PRO A 109 -10.97 31.45 -7.28
N ASP A 110 -9.84 30.96 -7.80
CA ASP A 110 -9.15 31.47 -8.98
C ASP A 110 -8.93 30.38 -10.06
N GLY A 111 -9.47 29.19 -9.83
CA GLY A 111 -9.28 28.03 -10.70
C GLY A 111 -7.89 27.44 -10.51
N PRO A 112 -7.18 27.04 -11.59
CA PRO A 112 -5.82 26.52 -11.46
C PRO A 112 -4.75 27.63 -11.46
N ALA A 113 -5.11 28.89 -11.24
CA ALA A 113 -4.18 30.02 -11.36
C ALA A 113 -3.19 30.03 -10.19
N THR A 114 -3.68 29.80 -8.96
CA THR A 114 -2.84 29.44 -7.83
C THR A 114 -3.21 28.05 -7.33
N PRO A 115 -2.24 27.16 -7.04
CA PRO A 115 -2.61 25.80 -6.67
C PRO A 115 -3.13 25.73 -5.23
N ALA A 116 -4.33 25.18 -5.03
CA ALA A 116 -4.91 24.97 -3.72
C ALA A 116 -4.00 24.18 -2.78
N ALA A 117 -3.68 24.78 -1.63
CA ALA A 117 -2.72 24.25 -0.66
C ALA A 117 -3.33 23.92 0.70
N THR A 118 -4.49 24.49 1.04
CA THR A 118 -5.13 24.27 2.35
C THR A 118 -5.67 22.85 2.43
N VAL A 119 -5.02 21.98 3.22
CA VAL A 119 -5.45 20.60 3.40
C VAL A 119 -6.81 20.57 4.10
N ALA A 120 -7.81 20.03 3.41
CA ALA A 120 -9.12 19.78 3.98
C ALA A 120 -9.22 18.35 4.54
N TYR A 121 -8.73 17.36 3.79
CA TYR A 121 -8.63 15.97 4.25
C TYR A 121 -7.37 15.32 3.69
N ASP A 122 -6.52 14.81 4.56
CA ASP A 122 -5.46 13.86 4.19
C ASP A 122 -5.82 12.49 4.77
N TYR A 123 -6.28 11.57 3.92
CA TYR A 123 -6.79 10.27 4.38
C TYR A 123 -5.70 9.40 5.01
N VAL A 124 -4.44 9.53 4.57
CA VAL A 124 -3.32 8.79 5.15
C VAL A 124 -3.03 9.34 6.55
N ALA A 125 -2.91 10.66 6.69
CA ALA A 125 -2.65 11.29 7.98
C ALA A 125 -3.76 10.99 8.99
N LEU A 126 -5.03 11.18 8.59
CA LEU A 126 -6.20 10.90 9.44
C LEU A 126 -6.24 9.44 9.92
N LEU A 127 -5.89 8.48 9.05
CA LEU A 127 -5.84 7.07 9.44
C LEU A 127 -4.65 6.76 10.35
N VAL A 128 -3.46 7.30 10.06
CA VAL A 128 -2.27 7.14 10.91
C VAL A 128 -2.50 7.74 12.30
N ASP A 129 -3.10 8.93 12.38
CA ASP A 129 -3.46 9.56 13.65
C ASP A 129 -4.48 8.71 14.43
N ALA A 130 -5.49 8.17 13.75
CA ALA A 130 -6.45 7.25 14.36
C ALA A 130 -5.79 5.97 14.89
N LEU A 131 -4.80 5.43 14.17
CA LEU A 131 -4.02 4.27 14.64
C LEU A 131 -3.15 4.63 15.85
N ALA A 132 -2.48 5.78 15.82
CA ALA A 132 -1.66 6.27 16.92
C ALA A 132 -2.49 6.49 18.20
N ALA A 133 -3.71 7.01 18.08
CA ALA A 133 -4.65 7.16 19.20
C ALA A 133 -5.04 5.81 19.84
N ARG A 134 -4.84 4.69 19.15
CA ARG A 134 -5.04 3.31 19.64
C ARG A 134 -3.74 2.65 20.12
N GLY A 135 -2.65 3.41 20.24
CA GLY A 135 -1.34 2.90 20.65
C GLY A 135 -0.66 2.05 19.59
N LEU A 136 -1.05 2.18 18.31
CA LEU A 136 -0.43 1.47 17.20
C LEU A 136 0.45 2.42 16.39
N ALA A 137 1.72 2.07 16.26
CA ALA A 137 2.65 2.80 15.41
C ALA A 137 2.60 2.23 13.99
N TYR A 138 2.14 3.03 13.04
CA TYR A 138 2.19 2.73 11.60
C TYR A 138 2.77 3.93 10.85
N GLU A 139 3.63 3.66 9.88
CA GLU A 139 4.28 4.69 9.07
C GLU A 139 4.06 4.44 7.58
N PRO A 140 3.76 5.48 6.77
CA PRO A 140 3.77 5.37 5.33
C PRO A 140 5.21 5.29 4.82
N VAL A 141 5.59 4.13 4.27
CA VAL A 141 6.96 3.91 3.76
C VAL A 141 7.09 4.08 2.26
N SER A 142 5.96 4.06 1.53
CA SER A 142 5.90 4.36 0.10
C SER A 142 4.53 4.93 -0.24
N VAL A 143 4.53 6.01 -1.03
CA VAL A 143 3.31 6.65 -1.50
C VAL A 143 3.46 6.93 -2.99
N PHE A 144 2.48 6.48 -3.77
CA PHE A 144 2.31 6.86 -5.17
C PHE A 144 1.31 8.01 -5.26
N THR A 145 1.68 9.06 -5.99
CA THR A 145 0.81 10.18 -6.35
C THR A 145 0.27 9.96 -7.76
N GLY A 146 -1.05 9.80 -7.87
CA GLY A 146 -1.75 9.55 -9.13
C GLY A 146 -2.34 10.81 -9.73
N THR A 147 -3.62 10.75 -10.09
CA THR A 147 -4.37 11.89 -10.61
C THR A 147 -4.33 13.05 -9.62
N ASP A 148 -3.95 14.23 -10.09
CA ASP A 148 -3.94 15.47 -9.32
C ASP A 148 -4.63 16.56 -10.15
N VAL A 149 -5.79 17.01 -9.69
CA VAL A 149 -6.66 17.91 -10.44
C VAL A 149 -7.33 18.91 -9.51
N GLU A 150 -7.46 20.13 -9.98
CA GLU A 150 -8.04 21.25 -9.27
C GLU A 150 -9.11 21.91 -10.13
N LEU A 151 -10.29 22.12 -9.54
CA LEU A 151 -11.43 22.73 -10.21
C LEU A 151 -12.22 23.62 -9.24
N PRO A 152 -12.79 24.73 -9.75
CA PRO A 152 -13.79 25.51 -9.02
C PRO A 152 -15.01 24.65 -8.65
N ALA A 153 -15.51 24.86 -7.44
CA ALA A 153 -16.63 24.11 -6.86
C ALA A 153 -17.83 25.02 -6.58
N GLY A 154 -18.98 24.70 -7.20
CA GLY A 154 -20.26 25.40 -7.03
C GLY A 154 -20.71 26.21 -8.25
N LEU A 155 -21.93 26.76 -8.18
CA LEU A 155 -22.49 27.64 -9.20
C LEU A 155 -23.30 28.78 -8.55
N PRO A 156 -22.75 30.02 -8.45
CA PRO A 156 -21.38 30.39 -8.81
C PRO A 156 -20.34 29.63 -7.95
N PRO A 157 -19.10 29.43 -8.43
CA PRO A 157 -18.06 28.81 -7.64
C PRO A 157 -17.82 29.56 -6.33
N THR A 158 -17.63 28.80 -5.25
CA THR A 158 -17.45 29.34 -3.89
C THR A 158 -16.05 29.08 -3.33
N LEU A 159 -15.34 28.09 -3.86
CA LEU A 159 -13.96 27.71 -3.52
C LEU A 159 -13.37 26.88 -4.65
N ASP A 160 -12.05 26.73 -4.67
CA ASP A 160 -11.39 25.68 -5.45
C ASP A 160 -11.24 24.40 -4.62
N VAL A 161 -11.41 23.26 -5.28
CA VAL A 161 -11.17 21.93 -4.69
C VAL A 161 -10.15 21.21 -5.54
N ARG A 162 -9.05 20.83 -4.90
CA ARG A 162 -7.99 20.00 -5.47
C ARG A 162 -8.02 18.61 -4.90
N PHE A 163 -8.19 17.64 -5.79
CA PHE A 163 -8.18 16.22 -5.51
C PHE A 163 -6.85 15.61 -5.95
N THR A 164 -6.23 14.83 -5.08
CA THR A 164 -5.07 14.01 -5.41
C THR A 164 -5.34 12.55 -5.03
N ASP A 165 -5.43 11.66 -6.02
CA ASP A 165 -5.49 10.21 -5.80
C ASP A 165 -4.12 9.70 -5.34
N ARG A 166 -4.10 8.87 -4.29
CA ARG A 166 -2.86 8.29 -3.78
C ARG A 166 -3.04 6.81 -3.47
N ILE A 167 -1.93 6.10 -3.54
CA ILE A 167 -1.79 4.73 -3.05
C ILE A 167 -0.70 4.79 -2.00
N ALA A 168 -0.96 4.27 -0.80
CA ALA A 168 0.01 4.29 0.28
C ALA A 168 0.29 2.88 0.79
N LEU A 169 1.52 2.65 1.27
CA LEU A 169 1.93 1.42 1.92
C LEU A 169 2.32 1.79 3.34
N LEU A 170 1.53 1.35 4.32
CA LEU A 170 1.83 1.52 5.74
C LEU A 170 2.55 0.28 6.27
N VAL A 171 3.50 0.50 7.18
CA VAL A 171 4.16 -0.58 7.92
C VAL A 171 4.03 -0.34 9.40
N ARG A 172 3.75 -1.40 10.15
CA ARG A 172 3.70 -1.36 11.62
C ARG A 172 5.11 -1.26 12.19
N THR A 173 5.36 -0.27 13.05
CA THR A 173 6.69 0.07 13.58
C THR A 173 6.83 -0.09 15.10
N ASP A 174 5.89 -0.78 15.75
CA ASP A 174 5.99 -1.09 17.19
C ASP A 174 7.09 -2.12 17.52
N GLU A 175 7.47 -2.26 18.80
CA GLU A 175 8.56 -3.16 19.24
C GLU A 175 8.37 -4.62 18.78
N LYS A 176 7.10 -5.03 18.59
CA LYS A 176 6.76 -6.38 18.14
C LYS A 176 7.08 -6.60 16.66
N THR A 177 7.47 -5.59 15.89
CA THR A 177 7.95 -5.71 14.51
C THR A 177 9.44 -5.43 14.37
N ALA A 178 10.21 -5.35 15.45
CA ALA A 178 11.66 -5.06 15.41
C ALA A 178 12.50 -6.06 14.56
N ASP A 179 11.97 -7.25 14.23
CA ASP A 179 12.62 -8.21 13.32
C ASP A 179 12.28 -8.02 11.83
N LEU A 180 11.34 -7.12 11.49
CA LEU A 180 11.03 -6.69 10.13
C LEU A 180 11.99 -5.57 9.70
N LYS A 181 12.83 -5.87 8.72
CA LYS A 181 13.74 -4.90 8.10
C LYS A 181 13.23 -4.52 6.73
N LEU A 182 13.00 -3.24 6.52
CA LEU A 182 12.53 -2.70 5.26
C LEU A 182 13.69 -2.18 4.43
N SER A 183 13.60 -2.34 3.11
CA SER A 183 14.49 -1.68 2.15
C SER A 183 13.79 -1.46 0.82
N ASN A 184 14.41 -0.69 -0.08
CA ASN A 184 13.95 -0.52 -1.45
C ASN A 184 12.45 -0.15 -1.56
N ALA A 185 11.98 0.74 -0.69
CA ALA A 185 10.65 1.32 -0.84
C ALA A 185 10.59 2.09 -2.17
N ARG A 186 9.58 1.77 -2.99
CA ARG A 186 9.41 2.32 -4.33
C ARG A 186 7.95 2.57 -4.61
N SER A 187 7.70 3.48 -5.54
CA SER A 187 6.41 3.67 -6.19
C SER A 187 6.62 3.80 -7.69
N GLY A 188 5.59 3.55 -8.47
CA GLY A 188 5.68 3.71 -9.91
C GLY A 188 4.32 3.85 -10.59
N THR A 189 4.33 4.54 -11.72
CA THR A 189 3.17 4.65 -12.61
C THR A 189 3.14 3.50 -13.58
N TYR A 190 1.95 3.09 -13.97
CA TYR A 190 1.78 2.13 -15.05
C TYR A 190 1.88 2.80 -16.43
N PRO A 191 2.36 2.09 -17.46
CA PRO A 191 2.57 2.70 -18.79
C PRO A 191 1.29 3.21 -19.45
N THR A 192 0.14 2.71 -19.03
CA THR A 192 -1.17 3.10 -19.56
C THR A 192 -1.93 3.89 -18.50
N ALA A 193 -2.49 5.03 -18.93
CA ALA A 193 -3.37 5.88 -18.13
C ALA A 193 -4.73 5.99 -18.82
N LEU A 194 -5.79 6.10 -18.03
CA LEU A 194 -7.10 6.47 -18.53
C LEU A 194 -7.05 7.94 -18.96
N ARG A 195 -7.67 8.26 -20.10
CA ARG A 195 -7.84 9.63 -20.57
C ARG A 195 -9.33 9.92 -20.68
N VAL A 196 -9.78 10.97 -20.02
CA VAL A 196 -11.19 11.37 -19.98
C VAL A 196 -11.31 12.79 -20.49
N ASN A 197 -12.18 13.02 -21.48
CA ASN A 197 -12.49 14.38 -21.90
C ASN A 197 -13.48 14.99 -20.92
N THR A 198 -13.21 16.21 -20.47
CA THR A 198 -14.08 16.99 -19.60
C THR A 198 -14.45 18.30 -20.31
N ALA A 199 -15.43 19.02 -19.78
CA ALA A 199 -15.83 20.33 -20.32
C ALA A 199 -14.73 21.40 -20.28
N VAL A 200 -13.63 21.16 -19.55
CA VAL A 200 -12.51 22.10 -19.39
C VAL A 200 -11.18 21.55 -19.92
N GLY A 201 -11.20 20.40 -20.59
CA GLY A 201 -10.00 19.78 -21.18
C GLY A 201 -9.91 18.27 -20.94
N GLN A 202 -8.85 17.65 -21.45
CA GLN A 202 -8.60 16.23 -21.25
C GLN A 202 -7.85 15.98 -19.94
N LEU A 203 -8.45 15.19 -19.05
CA LEU A 203 -7.83 14.69 -17.83
C LEU A 203 -7.09 13.38 -18.13
N THR A 204 -5.85 13.28 -17.68
CA THR A 204 -5.13 11.99 -17.62
C THR A 204 -5.18 11.47 -16.20
N ALA A 205 -5.73 10.26 -16.03
CA ALA A 205 -5.80 9.56 -14.76
C ALA A 205 -4.80 8.39 -14.75
N PRO A 206 -3.56 8.62 -14.30
CA PRO A 206 -2.58 7.55 -14.15
C PRO A 206 -2.94 6.63 -12.99
N ARG A 207 -2.62 5.35 -13.15
CA ARG A 207 -2.65 4.37 -12.06
C ARG A 207 -1.24 3.94 -11.72
N GLY A 208 -1.04 3.44 -10.51
CA GLY A 208 0.29 3.10 -10.03
C GLY A 208 0.33 2.00 -9.00
N TRP A 209 1.51 1.84 -8.42
CA TRP A 209 1.81 0.86 -7.40
C TRP A 209 2.81 1.43 -6.40
N THR A 210 2.83 0.81 -5.23
CA THR A 210 3.85 0.98 -4.19
C THR A 210 4.44 -0.38 -3.85
N SER A 211 5.71 -0.44 -3.48
CA SER A 211 6.35 -1.68 -3.03
C SER A 211 7.37 -1.42 -1.95
N VAL A 212 7.66 -2.45 -1.16
CA VAL A 212 8.80 -2.46 -0.22
C VAL A 212 9.39 -3.86 -0.17
N ASP A 213 10.72 -3.96 -0.09
CA ASP A 213 11.39 -5.21 0.20
C ASP A 213 11.37 -5.43 1.72
N VAL A 214 10.96 -6.60 2.14
CA VAL A 214 10.80 -6.97 3.54
C VAL A 214 11.72 -8.14 3.83
N LYS A 215 12.63 -7.95 4.78
CA LYS A 215 13.50 -9.00 5.31
C LYS A 215 13.09 -9.32 6.74
N ILE A 216 12.78 -10.58 6.98
CA ILE A 216 12.40 -11.10 8.31
C ILE A 216 13.12 -12.42 8.56
N ARG A 217 13.88 -12.50 9.66
CA ARG A 217 14.60 -13.72 10.09
C ARG A 217 15.38 -14.41 8.95
N GLY A 218 16.09 -13.62 8.14
CA GLY A 218 16.92 -14.12 7.03
C GLY A 218 16.18 -14.40 5.71
N LYS A 219 14.84 -14.37 5.70
CA LYS A 219 14.03 -14.50 4.49
C LYS A 219 13.67 -13.12 3.95
N THR A 220 13.65 -12.97 2.63
CA THR A 220 13.30 -11.71 1.96
C THR A 220 12.17 -11.95 0.96
N PHE A 221 11.21 -11.04 0.92
CA PHE A 221 10.19 -10.97 -0.12
C PHE A 221 9.89 -9.51 -0.44
N ARG A 222 9.20 -9.25 -1.55
CA ARG A 222 8.70 -7.92 -1.90
C ARG A 222 7.20 -7.88 -1.71
N PHE A 223 6.71 -6.92 -0.95
CA PHE A 223 5.29 -6.61 -0.89
C PHE A 223 4.97 -5.54 -1.93
N VAL A 224 3.90 -5.73 -2.70
CA VAL A 224 3.44 -4.78 -3.73
C VAL A 224 1.98 -4.48 -3.49
N ASN A 225 1.66 -3.19 -3.37
CA ASN A 225 0.30 -2.67 -3.32
C ASN A 225 -0.01 -1.95 -4.65
N THR A 226 -1.19 -2.19 -5.21
CA THR A 226 -1.59 -1.67 -6.52
C THR A 226 -3.01 -1.14 -6.52
N HIS A 227 -3.26 -0.12 -7.34
CA HIS A 227 -4.59 0.33 -7.68
C HIS A 227 -4.73 0.22 -9.21
N LEU A 228 -5.55 -0.72 -9.68
CA LEU A 228 -5.78 -0.93 -11.10
C LEU A 228 -6.93 -0.03 -11.59
N GLU A 229 -7.02 0.17 -12.90
CA GLU A 229 -8.15 0.91 -13.48
C GLU A 229 -9.43 0.06 -13.41
N ALA A 230 -10.49 0.61 -12.83
CA ALA A 230 -11.79 -0.04 -12.65
C ALA A 230 -12.84 0.46 -13.65
N PHE A 231 -12.61 1.59 -14.31
CA PHE A 231 -13.56 2.21 -15.24
C PHE A 231 -13.47 1.67 -16.69
N SER A 232 -12.66 0.63 -16.94
CA SER A 232 -12.50 0.02 -18.28
C SER A 232 -12.09 -1.47 -18.23
N ALA A 233 -12.98 -2.36 -18.69
CA ALA A 233 -12.73 -3.80 -18.78
C ALA A 233 -11.54 -4.16 -19.70
N THR A 234 -11.28 -3.36 -20.73
CA THR A 234 -10.20 -3.56 -21.71
C THR A 234 -8.82 -3.32 -21.09
N VAL A 235 -8.71 -2.37 -20.16
CA VAL A 235 -7.44 -2.04 -19.48
C VAL A 235 -7.08 -3.11 -18.43
N THR A 236 -8.07 -3.72 -17.78
CA THR A 236 -7.86 -4.75 -16.75
C THR A 236 -7.23 -6.03 -17.31
N CYS A 237 -7.58 -6.45 -18.54
CA CYS A 237 -7.14 -7.72 -19.13
C CYS A 237 -5.67 -7.72 -19.62
N ARG A 238 -5.20 -6.64 -20.28
CA ARG A 238 -3.78 -6.51 -20.71
C ARG A 238 -2.80 -6.41 -19.55
N ARG A 239 -3.30 -6.11 -18.36
CA ARG A 239 -2.54 -5.82 -17.15
C ARG A 239 -2.28 -7.06 -16.29
N TRP A 240 -3.02 -8.15 -16.51
CA TRP A 240 -2.74 -9.41 -15.81
C TRP A 240 -1.48 -10.10 -16.35
N SER A 241 -1.19 -9.94 -17.65
CA SER A 241 -0.07 -10.62 -18.30
C SER A 241 1.33 -10.08 -17.94
N TRP A 242 1.47 -8.80 -17.57
CA TRP A 242 2.77 -8.25 -17.12
C TRP A 242 3.12 -8.65 -15.69
N ALA A 243 2.13 -8.75 -14.79
CA ALA A 243 2.37 -9.15 -13.40
C ALA A 243 2.93 -10.58 -13.31
N THR A 244 2.53 -11.44 -14.24
CA THR A 244 3.01 -12.83 -14.36
C THR A 244 4.33 -12.98 -15.13
N SER A 245 4.83 -11.94 -15.80
CA SER A 245 6.07 -12.01 -16.60
C SER A 245 7.34 -11.61 -15.82
N THR A 246 7.20 -11.25 -14.56
CA THR A 246 8.30 -11.10 -13.59
C THR A 246 8.27 -12.29 -12.64
N PRO A 247 9.39 -12.95 -12.30
CA PRO A 247 9.38 -14.08 -11.38
C PRO A 247 8.94 -13.58 -9.99
N ALA A 248 7.65 -13.77 -9.69
CA ALA A 248 7.06 -13.51 -8.39
C ALA A 248 7.23 -14.75 -7.50
N PRO A 249 7.69 -14.62 -6.25
CA PRO A 249 7.49 -15.67 -5.26
C PRO A 249 6.02 -15.71 -4.82
N ASP A 250 5.57 -16.90 -4.47
CA ASP A 250 4.18 -17.29 -4.21
C ASP A 250 3.44 -16.38 -3.21
N SER A 251 2.53 -15.53 -3.71
CA SER A 251 1.23 -15.15 -3.12
C SER A 251 0.79 -13.76 -3.62
N ILE A 252 -0.18 -13.76 -4.55
CA ILE A 252 -0.95 -12.56 -4.93
C ILE A 252 -2.37 -12.80 -4.43
N SER A 253 -2.87 -11.93 -3.55
CA SER A 253 -4.29 -11.89 -3.18
C SER A 253 -4.94 -10.69 -3.87
N ALA A 254 -5.91 -10.94 -4.74
CA ALA A 254 -6.76 -9.93 -5.36
C ALA A 254 -8.22 -10.43 -5.38
N PRO A 255 -9.23 -9.54 -5.23
CA PRO A 255 -10.62 -9.94 -5.25
C PRO A 255 -11.03 -10.46 -6.65
N THR A 256 -11.78 -11.55 -6.65
CA THR A 256 -12.24 -12.28 -7.84
C THR A 256 -13.23 -11.46 -8.66
N GLY A 257 -12.80 -11.00 -9.84
CA GLY A 257 -13.65 -10.44 -10.88
C GLY A 257 -13.42 -11.18 -12.21
N SER A 258 -14.29 -12.16 -12.49
CA SER A 258 -14.57 -12.84 -13.76
C SER A 258 -13.55 -12.73 -14.92
N CYS A 259 -12.58 -13.65 -14.95
CA CYS A 259 -11.85 -14.05 -16.16
C CYS A 259 -11.91 -15.59 -16.33
N SER A 260 -13.10 -16.15 -16.53
CA SER A 260 -13.27 -17.60 -16.72
C SER A 260 -14.09 -18.00 -17.96
N ARG A 261 -14.27 -17.11 -18.94
CA ARG A 261 -14.96 -17.46 -20.21
C ARG A 261 -14.24 -16.91 -21.45
N ALA A 262 -13.02 -17.37 -21.70
CA ALA A 262 -12.40 -17.26 -23.03
C ALA A 262 -11.39 -18.37 -23.37
N ALA A 263 -11.09 -19.30 -22.44
CA ALA A 263 -10.08 -20.35 -22.67
C ALA A 263 -10.67 -21.75 -22.97
N SER A 264 -11.95 -21.86 -23.30
CA SER A 264 -12.59 -23.13 -23.66
C SER A 264 -13.02 -23.12 -25.12
N ARG A 265 -12.06 -23.28 -26.03
CA ARG A 265 -12.13 -24.02 -27.31
C ARG A 265 -10.94 -23.64 -28.21
N MET A 266 -9.98 -24.56 -28.31
CA MET A 266 -9.14 -24.72 -29.49
C MET A 266 -9.16 -26.22 -29.83
N PRO A 267 -9.45 -26.62 -31.08
CA PRO A 267 -9.56 -28.02 -31.46
C PRO A 267 -8.18 -28.68 -31.55
N GLY A 268 -8.10 -29.92 -31.08
CA GLY A 268 -6.89 -30.75 -31.11
C GLY A 268 -6.35 -30.91 -32.53
N ARG A 269 -5.06 -30.65 -32.69
CA ARG A 269 -4.30 -30.93 -33.91
C ARG A 269 -3.88 -32.41 -33.87
N ALA A 270 -4.29 -33.18 -34.86
CA ALA A 270 -3.87 -34.56 -35.05
C ALA A 270 -2.36 -34.67 -35.27
N ALA A 271 -1.75 -35.71 -34.69
CA ALA A 271 -0.40 -36.17 -35.01
C ALA A 271 -0.43 -37.07 -36.26
N PRO A 272 0.68 -37.22 -37.01
CA PRO A 272 0.70 -37.95 -38.27
C PRO A 272 0.76 -39.46 -38.05
N GLY A 273 0.00 -40.20 -38.86
CA GLY A 273 -0.06 -41.66 -38.95
C GLY A 273 -1.20 -42.04 -39.88
#